data_AF-A0A7C1K5V1-F1
#
_entry.id   AF-A0A7C1K5V1-F1
#
_cell.length_a   1.000
_cell.length_b   1.000
_cell.length_c   1.000
_cell.angle_alpha   90.00
_cell.angle_beta   90.00
_cell.angle_gamma   90.00
#
_symmetry.space_group_name_H-M   'P 1'
#
loop_
_entity.id
_entity.type
_entity.pdbx_description
1 polymer ?
#
loop_
_entity_poly.entity_id
_entity_poly.type
_entity_poly.pdbx_seq_one_letter_code
_entity_poly.pdbx_strand_id
1 'polypeptide(L)'
;MLRRGLFHLLGPCLAILLVACGGPAALPPATPTAPGPPPTLAPTPILPTLPPMPCQPIPTSEDAIVRLHLLMKDWPKTIPQVHQAALEAVLIFLKGLPEGLKTLQADPGCLDALNAYIGSVGIQPMDRRFQVADLEGDGTVELLVALVSPVSLVRQVAGEFTIEDLPNAVYWPPDNTWPTVQQVADLTGDGRPEIVLAYLFAGASYAGTELLVLGREGEGWVERLRVGLNNWAGGGEWRLEPQPDGTQAIVTTCAVFGVFDAKLVAHPLQRDTYRWDGQRFTLAASVQDPPSNRRQVVNLAEAALRAGAYRAALDIYRRLLDEPDLPDEPKGGTAEGKPDWVAFATLRLGQVYALLGEPEEALTTLAEAEKAGSTVGRLAQRFHQAYAAGHDPAAAWAALLEDTEIFAEQYYERGNLVSFPGNAFDALYPGMALAAVLNDRPRLAEGDPEALRTAWAGYGLETGTPLIADLDGDGQAEVVVIQRVASPQPPELEGGLAPGWVLDRGPDGWFAALLLAGPERNKDVRPEGPLPVPGTNRQAVRLGTWVRSWDGERVIRYRDARTWALESDPFDFAECPLRWR
;
A
#
# COMPACT_ATOMS: atom_id res chain seq x y z
N MET A 1 19.32 23.87 -65.97
CA MET A 1 18.16 22.96 -65.98
C MET A 1 17.40 23.20 -64.66
N LEU A 2 16.54 24.24 -64.51
CA LEU A 2 15.08 24.28 -64.83
C LEU A 2 14.38 22.98 -64.40
N ARG A 3 13.49 22.89 -63.39
CA ARG A 3 12.38 23.71 -62.83
C ARG A 3 12.36 23.52 -61.27
N ARG A 4 12.05 24.44 -60.34
CA ARG A 4 10.99 25.44 -60.06
C ARG A 4 9.57 24.90 -59.77
N GLY A 5 9.12 25.17 -58.52
CA GLY A 5 7.75 25.18 -57.97
C GLY A 5 7.89 25.07 -56.44
N LEU A 6 7.80 26.09 -55.59
CA LEU A 6 6.93 27.27 -55.43
C LEU A 6 5.49 26.93 -55.04
N PHE A 7 5.23 26.84 -53.74
CA PHE A 7 3.96 27.22 -53.11
C PHE A 7 4.23 27.81 -51.71
N HIS A 8 3.90 29.08 -51.58
CA HIS A 8 3.66 29.83 -50.34
C HIS A 8 2.18 30.26 -50.36
N LEU A 9 1.68 30.72 -49.20
CA LEU A 9 0.35 31.30 -48.87
C LEU A 9 -0.61 30.26 -48.26
N LEU A 10 -1.22 30.41 -47.07
CA LEU A 10 -1.50 31.54 -46.16
C LEU A 10 -1.72 30.99 -44.73
N GLY A 11 -1.47 31.81 -43.70
CA GLY A 11 -1.57 31.49 -42.26
C GLY A 11 -3.01 31.37 -41.70
N PRO A 12 -3.29 31.64 -40.39
CA PRO A 12 -2.52 32.53 -39.50
C PRO A 12 -2.26 32.05 -38.05
N CYS A 13 -1.33 32.78 -37.44
CA CYS A 13 -1.16 33.17 -36.04
C CYS A 13 -2.29 32.81 -35.06
N LEU A 14 -1.97 31.99 -34.06
CA LEU A 14 -2.66 31.97 -32.78
C LEU A 14 -1.89 32.88 -31.80
N ALA A 15 -2.16 34.19 -31.87
CA ALA A 15 -1.76 35.14 -30.85
C ALA A 15 -2.79 35.04 -29.71
N ILE A 16 -2.35 34.58 -28.53
CA ILE A 16 -3.14 34.61 -27.31
C ILE A 16 -3.26 36.07 -26.88
N LEU A 17 -4.39 36.68 -27.23
CA LEU A 17 -4.86 37.96 -26.72
C LEU A 17 -5.42 37.73 -25.31
N LEU A 18 -4.66 38.11 -24.29
CA LEU A 18 -5.21 38.36 -22.95
C LEU A 18 -6.07 39.62 -23.03
N VAL A 19 -7.35 39.45 -23.36
CA VAL A 19 -8.37 40.47 -23.17
C VAL A 19 -8.69 40.53 -21.68
N ALA A 20 -8.15 41.55 -21.01
CA ALA A 20 -8.65 41.96 -19.71
C ALA A 20 -10.05 42.56 -19.90
N CYS A 21 -11.09 41.75 -19.66
CA CYS A 21 -12.44 42.25 -19.44
C CYS A 21 -12.46 43.02 -18.12
N GLY A 22 -12.29 44.33 -18.18
CA GLY A 22 -12.64 45.25 -17.10
C GLY A 22 -14.15 45.21 -16.90
N GLY A 23 -14.60 44.41 -15.91
CA GLY A 23 -15.97 44.44 -15.43
C GLY A 23 -16.28 45.82 -14.84
N PRO A 24 -17.53 46.33 -14.97
CA PRO A 24 -17.94 47.57 -14.34
C PRO A 24 -17.74 47.48 -12.82
N ALA A 25 -17.10 48.49 -12.24
CA ALA A 25 -16.96 48.62 -10.80
C ALA A 25 -18.34 48.53 -10.14
N ALA A 26 -18.53 47.50 -9.33
CA ALA A 26 -19.72 47.36 -8.50
C ALA A 26 -19.80 48.57 -7.57
N LEU A 27 -20.91 49.32 -7.66
CA LEU A 27 -21.26 50.33 -6.67
C LEU A 27 -21.34 49.66 -5.29
N PRO A 28 -20.85 50.31 -4.22
CA PRO A 28 -20.97 49.78 -2.88
C PRO A 28 -22.45 49.55 -2.55
N PRO A 29 -22.82 48.41 -1.96
CA PRO A 29 -24.20 48.16 -1.56
C PRO A 29 -24.63 49.26 -0.58
N ALA A 30 -25.76 49.89 -0.87
CA ALA A 30 -26.42 50.80 0.06
C ALA A 30 -26.65 50.06 1.38
N THR A 31 -26.05 50.55 2.44
CA THR A 31 -26.18 50.01 3.79
C THR A 31 -27.65 50.11 4.19
N PRO A 32 -28.37 48.99 4.39
CA PRO A 32 -29.73 49.06 4.89
C PRO A 32 -29.69 49.67 6.29
N THR A 33 -30.41 50.78 6.46
CA THR A 33 -30.59 51.41 7.77
C THR A 33 -31.33 50.41 8.65
N ALA A 34 -30.62 49.86 9.63
CA ALA A 34 -31.19 48.91 10.57
C ALA A 34 -32.39 49.57 11.29
N PRO A 35 -33.55 48.88 11.41
CA PRO A 35 -34.63 49.36 12.25
C PRO A 35 -34.11 49.52 13.68
N GLY A 36 -34.41 50.66 14.30
CA GLY A 36 -33.99 50.98 15.66
C GLY A 36 -34.38 49.88 16.64
N PRO A 37 -33.57 49.65 17.69
CA PRO A 37 -33.78 48.56 18.63
C PRO A 37 -35.18 48.66 19.26
N PRO A 38 -35.95 47.55 19.32
CA PRO A 38 -37.19 47.53 20.07
C PRO A 38 -36.91 47.88 21.54
N PRO A 39 -37.88 48.49 22.25
CA PRO A 39 -37.72 48.88 23.64
C PRO A 39 -37.27 47.68 24.48
N THR A 40 -36.11 47.81 25.10
CA THR A 40 -35.52 46.84 26.02
C THR A 40 -36.49 46.57 27.16
N LEU A 41 -37.18 45.43 27.11
CA LEU A 41 -37.88 44.90 28.27
C LEU A 41 -36.81 44.58 29.32
N ALA A 42 -37.01 45.09 30.54
CA ALA A 42 -36.11 44.82 31.65
C ALA A 42 -35.92 43.30 31.81
N PRO A 43 -34.67 42.81 31.94
CA PRO A 43 -34.42 41.38 32.06
C PRO A 43 -35.15 40.85 33.29
N THR A 44 -36.03 39.87 33.07
CA THR A 44 -36.55 39.00 34.12
C THR A 44 -35.33 38.45 34.87
N PRO A 45 -35.28 38.52 36.22
CA PRO A 45 -34.13 38.01 36.96
C PRO A 45 -33.93 36.53 36.62
N ILE A 46 -32.85 36.24 35.87
CA ILE A 46 -32.41 34.89 35.59
C ILE A 46 -31.94 34.35 36.95
N LEU A 47 -32.69 33.39 37.50
CA LEU A 47 -32.25 32.62 38.65
C LEU A 47 -30.83 32.10 38.34
N PRO A 48 -29.85 32.24 39.25
CA PRO A 48 -28.50 31.77 39.01
C PRO A 48 -28.57 30.30 38.62
N THR A 49 -28.26 30.02 37.35
CA THR A 49 -28.06 28.65 36.88
C THR A 49 -26.95 28.08 37.73
N LEU A 50 -27.28 27.06 38.53
CA LEU A 50 -26.29 26.31 39.30
C LEU A 50 -25.17 25.91 38.34
N PRO A 51 -23.89 26.05 38.74
CA PRO A 51 -22.80 25.58 37.90
C PRO A 51 -23.06 24.10 37.56
N PRO A 52 -22.85 23.70 36.29
CA PRO A 52 -23.02 22.31 35.90
C PRO A 52 -22.23 21.45 36.89
N MET A 53 -22.89 20.42 37.45
CA MET A 53 -22.19 19.48 38.31
C MET A 53 -21.01 18.94 37.51
N PRO A 54 -19.78 19.02 38.02
CA PRO A 54 -18.63 18.55 37.27
C PRO A 54 -18.82 17.07 36.98
N CYS A 55 -18.53 16.66 35.74
CA CYS A 55 -18.48 15.25 35.33
C CYS A 55 -17.35 14.53 36.08
N GLN A 56 -17.58 14.26 37.36
CA GLN A 56 -16.65 13.57 38.23
C GLN A 56 -17.03 12.09 38.21
N PRO A 57 -16.10 11.17 37.91
CA PRO A 57 -16.36 9.75 38.04
C PRO A 57 -16.80 9.46 39.48
N ILE A 58 -17.82 8.61 39.66
CA ILE A 58 -18.20 8.16 41.00
C ILE A 58 -17.00 7.41 41.59
N PRO A 59 -16.50 7.77 42.79
CA PRO A 59 -15.28 7.21 43.39
C PRO A 59 -15.26 5.69 43.62
N THR A 60 -16.35 4.97 43.36
CA THR A 60 -16.61 3.63 43.91
C THR A 60 -16.17 2.47 43.02
N SER A 61 -15.26 2.67 42.05
CA SER A 61 -14.82 1.59 41.16
C SER A 61 -13.32 1.54 40.90
N GLU A 62 -12.51 1.78 41.94
CA GLU A 62 -11.08 1.51 41.89
C GLU A 62 -10.80 0.13 41.26
N ASP A 63 -11.66 -0.87 41.51
CA ASP A 63 -11.51 -2.24 40.99
C ASP A 63 -11.43 -2.35 39.46
N ALA A 64 -12.24 -1.62 38.68
CA ALA A 64 -12.27 -1.78 37.22
C ALA A 64 -11.03 -1.15 36.54
N ILE A 65 -10.68 0.07 36.97
CA ILE A 65 -9.49 0.78 36.49
C ILE A 65 -8.20 0.08 36.96
N VAL A 66 -8.16 -0.41 38.20
CA VAL A 66 -7.03 -1.21 38.70
C VAL A 66 -6.91 -2.51 37.93
N ARG A 67 -8.02 -3.22 37.66
CA ARG A 67 -8.01 -4.44 36.83
C ARG A 67 -7.50 -4.16 35.43
N LEU A 68 -7.99 -3.11 34.78
CA LEU A 68 -7.53 -2.69 33.46
C LEU A 68 -6.02 -2.38 33.47
N HIS A 69 -5.55 -1.61 34.46
CA HIS A 69 -4.13 -1.30 34.62
C HIS A 69 -3.26 -2.55 34.83
N LEU A 70 -3.74 -3.54 35.59
CA LEU A 70 -3.02 -4.80 35.79
C LEU A 70 -2.95 -5.61 34.49
N LEU A 71 -4.06 -5.72 33.76
CA LEU A 71 -4.11 -6.46 32.50
C LEU A 71 -3.22 -5.82 31.41
N MET A 72 -3.11 -4.48 31.40
CA MET A 72 -2.22 -3.74 30.50
C MET A 72 -0.73 -4.06 30.71
N LYS A 73 -0.32 -4.54 31.90
CA LYS A 73 1.08 -4.95 32.15
C LYS A 73 1.45 -6.25 31.42
N ASP A 74 0.46 -7.10 31.18
CA ASP A 74 0.61 -8.37 30.46
C ASP A 74 0.27 -8.23 28.96
N TRP A 75 0.07 -7.00 28.48
CA TRP A 75 -0.15 -6.72 27.07
C TRP A 75 1.05 -7.24 26.25
N PRO A 76 0.81 -7.93 25.12
CA PRO A 76 -0.49 -8.11 24.49
C PRO A 76 -1.18 -9.46 24.73
N LYS A 77 -0.71 -10.28 25.68
CA LYS A 77 -1.26 -11.63 25.90
C LYS A 77 -2.71 -11.64 26.42
N THR A 78 -3.20 -10.46 26.82
CA THR A 78 -4.46 -10.24 27.52
C THR A 78 -5.45 -9.36 26.74
N ILE A 79 -5.32 -9.20 25.42
CA ILE A 79 -6.17 -8.26 24.65
C ILE A 79 -7.67 -8.45 24.92
N PRO A 80 -8.25 -9.68 24.86
CA PRO A 80 -9.69 -9.83 25.12
C PRO A 80 -10.08 -9.38 26.53
N GLN A 81 -9.24 -9.63 27.53
CA GLN A 81 -9.48 -9.21 28.91
C GLN A 81 -9.31 -7.71 29.09
N VAL A 82 -8.32 -7.10 28.42
CA VAL A 82 -8.11 -5.64 28.41
C VAL A 82 -9.30 -4.94 27.79
N HIS A 83 -9.79 -5.43 26.64
CA HIS A 83 -10.98 -4.90 25.96
C HIS A 83 -12.21 -4.95 26.87
N GLN A 84 -12.49 -6.12 27.44
CA GLN A 84 -13.60 -6.28 28.39
C GLN A 84 -13.47 -5.36 29.61
N ALA A 85 -12.30 -5.29 30.24
CA ALA A 85 -12.08 -4.43 31.42
C ALA A 85 -12.20 -2.94 31.07
N ALA A 86 -11.78 -2.54 29.86
CA ALA A 86 -11.95 -1.18 29.37
C ALA A 86 -13.43 -0.83 29.19
N LEU A 87 -14.22 -1.71 28.59
CA LEU A 87 -15.67 -1.53 28.44
C LEU A 87 -16.38 -1.49 29.81
N GLU A 88 -16.00 -2.36 30.75
CA GLU A 88 -16.51 -2.32 32.13
C GLU A 88 -16.26 -0.94 32.76
N ALA A 89 -15.04 -0.39 32.64
CA ALA A 89 -14.71 0.94 33.16
C ALA A 89 -15.54 2.05 32.48
N VAL A 90 -15.71 1.99 31.15
CA VAL A 90 -16.58 2.93 30.41
C VAL A 90 -18.03 2.86 30.90
N LEU A 91 -18.58 1.66 31.06
CA LEU A 91 -19.96 1.48 31.53
C LEU A 91 -20.17 1.99 32.96
N ILE A 92 -19.18 1.82 33.84
CA ILE A 92 -19.25 2.38 35.21
C ILE A 92 -19.26 3.91 35.17
N PHE A 93 -18.42 4.51 34.33
CA PHE A 93 -18.42 5.96 34.13
C PHE A 93 -19.80 6.44 33.63
N LEU A 94 -20.35 5.81 32.59
CA LEU A 94 -21.65 6.16 32.01
C LEU A 94 -22.81 6.02 33.00
N LYS A 95 -22.83 4.96 33.82
CA LYS A 95 -23.82 4.76 34.88
C LYS A 95 -23.76 5.82 35.97
N GLY A 96 -22.60 6.47 36.12
CA GLY A 96 -22.42 7.58 37.06
C GLY A 96 -22.95 8.93 36.55
N LEU A 97 -23.18 9.06 35.24
CA LEU A 97 -23.73 10.28 34.66
C LEU A 97 -25.26 10.33 34.84
N PRO A 98 -25.84 11.50 35.18
CA PRO A 98 -27.28 11.72 35.03
C PRO A 98 -27.69 11.40 33.59
N GLU A 99 -28.72 10.59 33.34
CA GLU A 99 -29.18 10.28 31.96
C GLU A 99 -28.16 9.61 31.01
N GLY A 100 -27.01 9.13 31.50
CA GLY A 100 -26.06 8.33 30.73
C GLY A 100 -25.51 9.03 29.48
N LEU A 101 -25.77 8.44 28.29
CA LEU A 101 -25.23 8.94 27.01
C LEU A 101 -25.75 10.33 26.64
N LYS A 102 -26.96 10.69 27.06
CA LYS A 102 -27.53 12.02 26.79
C LYS A 102 -26.71 13.12 27.44
N THR A 103 -26.25 12.91 28.68
CA THR A 103 -25.36 13.87 29.36
C THR A 103 -23.99 13.90 28.72
N LEU A 104 -23.46 12.74 28.31
CA LEU A 104 -22.18 12.69 27.60
C LEU A 104 -22.22 13.48 26.28
N GLN A 105 -23.35 13.43 25.54
CA GLN A 105 -23.56 14.23 24.33
C GLN A 105 -23.69 15.72 24.61
N ALA A 106 -24.41 16.08 25.67
CA ALA A 106 -24.73 17.46 25.99
C ALA A 106 -23.55 18.26 26.58
N ASP A 107 -22.58 17.57 27.21
CA ASP A 107 -21.45 18.20 27.87
C ASP A 107 -20.09 17.63 27.37
N PRO A 108 -19.34 18.38 26.52
CA PRO A 108 -18.00 18.00 26.10
C PRO A 108 -17.03 17.72 27.27
N GLY A 109 -17.22 18.38 28.41
CA GLY A 109 -16.42 18.16 29.62
C GLY A 109 -16.60 16.75 30.20
N CYS A 110 -17.75 16.11 29.99
CA CYS A 110 -17.95 14.70 30.36
C CYS A 110 -17.13 13.76 29.47
N LEU A 111 -16.97 14.07 28.20
CA LEU A 111 -16.13 13.29 27.29
C LEU A 111 -14.64 13.44 27.63
N ASP A 112 -14.21 14.65 27.98
CA ASP A 112 -12.86 14.90 28.48
C ASP A 112 -12.60 14.16 29.80
N ALA A 113 -13.58 14.15 30.71
CA ALA A 113 -13.49 13.41 31.96
C ALA A 113 -13.42 11.88 31.73
N LEU A 114 -14.18 11.33 30.78
CA LEU A 114 -14.09 9.93 30.38
C LEU A 114 -12.70 9.61 29.80
N ASN A 115 -12.17 10.47 28.94
CA ASN A 115 -10.83 10.35 28.39
C ASN A 115 -9.76 10.35 29.49
N ALA A 116 -9.84 11.27 30.45
CA ALA A 116 -8.92 11.34 31.58
C ALA A 116 -9.03 10.10 32.48
N TYR A 117 -10.25 9.64 32.76
CA TYR A 117 -10.53 8.46 33.57
C TYR A 117 -9.87 7.21 32.98
N ILE A 118 -10.07 6.97 31.69
CA ILE A 118 -9.47 5.81 31.00
C ILE A 118 -7.98 6.01 30.72
N GLY A 119 -7.52 7.24 30.45
CA GLY A 119 -6.12 7.56 30.23
C GLY A 119 -5.22 7.29 31.44
N SER A 120 -5.79 7.30 32.65
CA SER A 120 -5.05 7.06 33.91
C SER A 120 -4.39 5.68 34.01
N VAL A 121 -4.82 4.69 33.22
CA VAL A 121 -4.29 3.31 33.28
C VAL A 121 -3.04 3.07 32.42
N GLY A 122 -2.52 4.10 31.75
CA GLY A 122 -1.32 4.00 30.90
C GLY A 122 -1.60 3.52 29.47
N ILE A 123 -2.86 3.48 29.05
CA ILE A 123 -3.21 3.39 27.62
C ILE A 123 -2.75 4.72 27.00
N GLN A 124 -1.75 4.66 26.10
CA GLN A 124 -1.17 5.81 25.40
C GLN A 124 -2.27 6.71 24.83
N PRO A 125 -2.32 8.03 25.13
CA PRO A 125 -3.31 8.97 24.59
C PRO A 125 -3.29 8.94 23.06
N MET A 126 -4.12 8.07 22.49
CA MET A 126 -4.55 8.15 21.10
C MET A 126 -5.65 9.20 21.04
N ASP A 127 -5.54 10.10 20.07
CA ASP A 127 -6.61 11.04 19.78
C ASP A 127 -7.86 10.26 19.32
N ARG A 128 -9.05 10.72 19.75
CA ARG A 128 -10.36 10.22 19.30
C ARG A 128 -10.68 8.74 19.59
N ARG A 129 -10.53 8.33 20.85
CA ARG A 129 -10.97 6.99 21.34
C ARG A 129 -12.48 6.87 21.54
N PHE A 130 -13.14 8.00 21.73
CA PHE A 130 -14.57 8.06 22.03
C PHE A 130 -15.24 9.00 21.06
N GLN A 131 -16.37 8.58 20.50
CA GLN A 131 -17.20 9.43 19.68
C GLN A 131 -18.67 9.16 19.98
N VAL A 132 -19.42 10.24 20.25
CA VAL A 132 -20.85 10.20 20.46
C VAL A 132 -21.55 10.64 19.18
N ALA A 133 -22.45 9.81 18.65
CA ALA A 133 -23.20 10.10 17.43
C ALA A 133 -24.50 9.29 17.39
N ASP A 134 -25.50 9.79 16.66
CA ASP A 134 -26.71 9.04 16.30
C ASP A 134 -26.39 8.23 15.04
N LEU A 135 -26.04 6.96 15.21
CA LEU A 135 -25.60 6.07 14.15
C LEU A 135 -26.77 5.35 13.46
N GLU A 136 -27.94 5.33 14.10
CA GLU A 136 -29.12 4.62 13.61
C GLU A 136 -30.15 5.57 12.96
N GLY A 137 -29.96 6.88 13.12
CA GLY A 137 -30.85 7.93 12.62
C GLY A 137 -32.17 8.01 13.39
N ASP A 138 -32.21 7.52 14.62
CA ASP A 138 -33.43 7.43 15.44
C ASP A 138 -33.55 8.57 16.48
N GLY A 139 -32.56 9.46 16.52
CA GLY A 139 -32.46 10.57 17.47
C GLY A 139 -31.90 10.19 18.84
N THR A 140 -31.58 8.91 19.06
CA THR A 140 -30.77 8.43 20.19
C THR A 140 -29.31 8.48 19.78
N VAL A 141 -28.42 8.71 20.74
CA VAL A 141 -26.99 8.65 20.49
C VAL A 141 -26.39 7.39 21.07
N GLU A 142 -25.40 6.89 20.36
CA GLU A 142 -24.51 5.84 20.78
C GLU A 142 -23.12 6.39 21.09
N LEU A 143 -22.33 5.58 21.80
CA LEU A 143 -20.92 5.84 22.04
C LEU A 143 -20.07 4.78 21.34
N LEU A 144 -19.21 5.22 20.42
CA LEU A 144 -18.13 4.41 19.89
C LEU A 144 -16.94 4.42 20.85
N VAL A 145 -16.37 3.24 21.07
CA VAL A 145 -15.24 2.99 21.98
C VAL A 145 -14.11 2.30 21.20
N ALA A 146 -13.08 3.08 20.84
CA ALA A 146 -11.88 2.63 20.15
C ALA A 146 -10.66 2.72 21.08
N LEU A 147 -10.56 1.78 22.03
CA LEU A 147 -9.45 1.71 22.99
C LEU A 147 -8.44 0.62 22.61
N VAL A 148 -8.97 -0.58 22.42
CA VAL A 148 -8.26 -1.77 21.95
C VAL A 148 -9.21 -2.50 21.01
N SER A 149 -8.68 -3.21 20.02
CA SER A 149 -9.51 -3.95 19.07
C SER A 149 -10.32 -5.06 19.77
N PRO A 150 -11.61 -5.27 19.45
CA PRO A 150 -12.38 -4.56 18.43
C PRO A 150 -12.92 -3.20 18.92
N VAL A 151 -13.32 -2.34 17.96
CA VAL A 151 -14.10 -1.13 18.29
C VAL A 151 -15.51 -1.56 18.72
N SER A 152 -16.00 -1.02 19.82
CA SER A 152 -17.32 -1.36 20.34
C SER A 152 -18.27 -0.17 20.28
N LEU A 153 -19.54 -0.48 20.10
CA LEU A 153 -20.67 0.42 20.12
C LEU A 153 -21.46 0.21 21.41
N VAL A 154 -21.57 1.26 22.21
CA VAL A 154 -22.35 1.26 23.45
C VAL A 154 -23.65 2.01 23.20
N ARG A 155 -24.78 1.34 23.40
CA ARG A 155 -26.13 1.93 23.33
C ARG A 155 -26.75 2.02 24.71
N GLN A 156 -27.74 2.91 24.84
CA GLN A 156 -28.57 2.99 26.04
C GLN A 156 -30.04 2.77 25.68
N VAL A 157 -30.60 1.62 26.06
CA VAL A 157 -31.97 1.22 25.76
C VAL A 157 -32.74 1.06 27.08
N ALA A 158 -33.80 1.85 27.26
CA ALA A 158 -34.63 1.85 28.47
C ALA A 158 -33.82 2.02 29.79
N GLY A 159 -32.72 2.78 29.75
CA GLY A 159 -31.84 3.03 30.88
C GLY A 159 -30.72 2.00 31.07
N GLU A 160 -30.76 0.88 30.35
CA GLU A 160 -29.72 -0.15 30.38
C GLU A 160 -28.72 0.04 29.22
N PHE A 161 -27.46 -0.34 29.46
CA PHE A 161 -26.42 -0.26 28.43
C PHE A 161 -26.22 -1.60 27.74
N THR A 162 -26.16 -1.59 26.41
CA THR A 162 -25.84 -2.76 25.58
C THR A 162 -24.58 -2.50 24.78
N ILE A 163 -23.78 -3.54 24.56
CA ILE A 163 -22.54 -3.47 23.78
C ILE A 163 -22.70 -4.32 22.52
N GLU A 164 -22.30 -3.76 21.38
CA GLU A 164 -22.11 -4.47 20.12
C GLU A 164 -20.67 -4.23 19.65
N ASP A 165 -19.95 -5.29 19.28
CA ASP A 165 -18.63 -5.14 18.66
C ASP A 165 -18.79 -4.92 17.17
N LEU A 166 -18.11 -3.90 16.63
CA LEU A 166 -18.07 -3.64 15.20
C LEU A 166 -17.21 -4.67 14.48
N PRO A 167 -17.44 -4.89 13.17
CA PRO A 167 -16.52 -5.66 12.34
C PRO A 167 -15.08 -5.16 12.53
N ASN A 168 -14.20 -6.08 12.89
CA ASN A 168 -12.83 -5.71 13.23
C ASN A 168 -11.98 -5.50 11.97
N ALA A 169 -10.81 -4.89 12.15
CA ALA A 169 -9.74 -5.04 11.18
C ALA A 169 -9.45 -6.55 10.99
N VAL A 170 -9.52 -7.02 9.74
CA VAL A 170 -9.20 -8.41 9.40
C VAL A 170 -7.69 -8.67 9.53
N TYR A 171 -6.89 -7.59 9.51
CA TYR A 171 -5.47 -7.64 9.24
C TYR A 171 -4.66 -7.37 10.49
N TRP A 172 -3.76 -8.32 10.77
CA TRP A 172 -2.68 -8.30 11.78
C TRP A 172 -3.08 -8.85 13.17
N PRO A 173 -2.12 -9.36 13.98
CA PRO A 173 -2.51 -9.92 15.25
C PRO A 173 -3.08 -8.77 16.11
N PRO A 174 -4.20 -9.01 16.81
CA PRO A 174 -4.89 -7.96 17.58
C PRO A 174 -3.99 -7.33 18.66
N ASP A 175 -2.84 -7.96 18.94
CA ASP A 175 -1.84 -7.59 19.92
C ASP A 175 -1.12 -6.26 19.65
N ASN A 176 -1.19 -5.74 18.43
CA ASN A 176 -0.40 -4.57 18.06
C ASN A 176 -1.16 -3.61 17.15
N THR A 177 -2.46 -3.53 17.38
CA THR A 177 -3.39 -2.66 16.66
C THR A 177 -4.05 -1.68 17.61
N TRP A 178 -4.07 -0.41 17.22
CA TRP A 178 -4.71 0.65 17.99
C TRP A 178 -5.77 1.32 17.12
N PRO A 179 -7.05 0.99 17.33
CA PRO A 179 -8.12 1.63 16.60
C PRO A 179 -8.32 3.07 17.09
N THR A 180 -8.78 3.92 16.19
CA THR A 180 -9.23 5.29 16.47
C THR A 180 -10.50 5.55 15.68
N VAL A 181 -11.46 6.26 16.28
CA VAL A 181 -12.64 6.71 15.55
C VAL A 181 -12.30 8.04 14.90
N GLN A 182 -12.11 8.02 13.58
CA GLN A 182 -11.67 9.20 12.88
C GLN A 182 -12.83 10.15 12.60
N GLN A 183 -13.95 9.61 12.11
CA GLN A 183 -15.10 10.40 11.73
C GLN A 183 -16.38 9.57 11.77
N VAL A 184 -17.49 10.25 12.05
CA VAL A 184 -18.84 9.74 11.86
C VAL A 184 -19.60 10.81 11.08
N ALA A 185 -20.02 10.50 9.86
CA ALA A 185 -20.69 11.43 8.97
C ALA A 185 -21.42 10.67 7.86
N ASP A 186 -22.44 11.28 7.27
CA ASP A 186 -23.06 10.79 6.04
C ASP A 186 -22.09 10.97 4.87
N LEU A 187 -21.47 9.86 4.43
CA LEU A 187 -20.52 9.82 3.33
C LEU A 187 -21.20 9.42 2.02
N THR A 188 -22.37 8.75 2.10
CA THR A 188 -23.09 8.20 0.95
C THR A 188 -24.24 9.08 0.46
N GLY A 189 -24.54 10.16 1.17
CA GLY A 189 -25.60 11.11 0.86
C GLY A 189 -27.01 10.58 1.13
N ASP A 190 -27.15 9.49 1.89
CA ASP A 190 -28.43 8.81 2.14
C ASP A 190 -29.12 9.27 3.44
N GLY A 191 -28.51 10.21 4.15
CA GLY A 191 -28.99 10.74 5.43
C GLY A 191 -28.63 9.88 6.64
N ARG A 192 -27.86 8.80 6.46
CA ARG A 192 -27.36 7.94 7.55
C ARG A 192 -25.84 8.09 7.64
N PRO A 193 -25.26 8.10 8.84
CA PRO A 193 -23.82 8.23 8.96
C PRO A 193 -23.10 6.90 8.76
N GLU A 194 -21.96 6.97 8.08
CA GLU A 194 -20.92 5.95 8.12
C GLU A 194 -19.91 6.24 9.24
N ILE A 195 -19.23 5.19 9.68
CA ILE A 195 -18.12 5.25 10.63
C ILE A 195 -16.81 5.09 9.86
N VAL A 196 -15.90 6.04 10.01
CA VAL A 196 -14.51 5.94 9.55
C VAL A 196 -13.62 5.57 10.73
N LEU A 197 -13.03 4.39 10.67
CA LEU A 197 -12.07 3.89 11.63
C LEU A 197 -10.67 3.93 11.02
N ALA A 198 -9.67 4.25 11.84
CA ALA A 198 -8.27 4.06 11.50
C ALA A 198 -7.61 3.13 12.50
N TYR A 199 -7.03 2.04 12.02
CA TYR A 199 -6.24 1.10 12.80
C TYR A 199 -4.77 1.40 12.57
N LEU A 200 -4.12 1.99 13.57
CA LEU A 200 -2.66 2.14 13.56
C LEU A 200 -2.03 0.81 14.00
N PHE A 201 -0.95 0.42 13.35
CA PHE A 201 -0.15 -0.73 13.74
C PHE A 201 1.33 -0.42 13.57
N ALA A 202 2.16 -0.88 14.52
CA ALA A 202 3.57 -0.51 14.61
C ALA A 202 4.46 -1.74 14.83
N GLY A 203 5.11 -2.26 13.79
CA GLY A 203 6.15 -3.27 13.91
C GLY A 203 7.50 -2.68 14.37
N ALA A 204 8.46 -3.54 14.71
CA ALA A 204 9.83 -3.16 15.08
C ALA A 204 10.55 -2.27 14.06
N SER A 205 9.99 -2.18 12.87
CA SER A 205 10.57 -1.50 11.74
C SER A 205 9.53 -0.92 10.81
N TYR A 206 8.25 -0.86 11.17
CA TYR A 206 7.17 -0.51 10.26
C TYR A 206 6.03 0.19 11.01
N ALA A 207 5.38 1.16 10.39
CA ALA A 207 4.12 1.71 10.88
C ALA A 207 3.16 1.84 9.70
N GLY A 208 1.94 1.36 9.87
CA GLY A 208 0.88 1.46 8.88
C GLY A 208 -0.41 1.95 9.51
N THR A 209 -1.29 2.49 8.67
CA THR A 209 -2.68 2.77 9.04
C THR A 209 -3.58 2.00 8.10
N GLU A 210 -4.54 1.26 8.63
CA GLU A 210 -5.66 0.77 7.84
C GLU A 210 -6.87 1.67 8.07
N LEU A 211 -7.47 2.18 6.99
CA LEU A 211 -8.77 2.82 7.04
C LEU A 211 -9.86 1.79 6.76
N LEU A 212 -10.89 1.81 7.60
CA LEU A 212 -12.08 1.00 7.47
C LEU A 212 -13.31 1.92 7.53
N VAL A 213 -14.15 1.86 6.50
CA VAL A 213 -15.44 2.56 6.48
C VAL A 213 -16.56 1.54 6.66
N LEU A 214 -17.39 1.75 7.66
CA LEU A 214 -18.54 0.91 7.98
C LEU A 214 -19.83 1.69 7.77
N GLY A 215 -20.78 1.08 7.07
CA GLY A 215 -22.15 1.56 6.95
C GLY A 215 -23.13 0.59 7.61
N ARG A 216 -24.29 1.09 8.01
CA ARG A 216 -25.37 0.26 8.58
C ARG A 216 -26.22 -0.33 7.44
N GLU A 217 -26.46 -1.63 7.46
CA GLU A 217 -27.45 -2.30 6.61
C GLU A 217 -28.34 -3.21 7.45
N GLY A 218 -29.60 -2.80 7.62
CA GLY A 218 -30.51 -3.46 8.56
C GLY A 218 -29.95 -3.40 9.99
N GLU A 219 -29.87 -4.56 10.64
CA GLU A 219 -29.30 -4.71 11.99
C GLU A 219 -27.77 -4.91 11.99
N GLY A 220 -27.15 -5.01 10.80
CA GLY A 220 -25.74 -5.33 10.66
C GLY A 220 -24.89 -4.15 10.20
N TRP A 221 -23.58 -4.31 10.34
CA TRP A 221 -22.58 -3.43 9.75
C TRP A 221 -21.99 -4.07 8.50
N VAL A 222 -21.86 -3.27 7.46
CA VAL A 222 -21.21 -3.67 6.20
C VAL A 222 -19.97 -2.82 5.95
N GLU A 223 -18.92 -3.48 5.47
CA GLU A 223 -17.71 -2.81 5.03
C GLU A 223 -17.98 -2.08 3.70
N ARG A 224 -17.81 -0.76 3.70
CA ARG A 224 -17.94 0.11 2.52
C ARG A 224 -16.60 0.45 1.89
N LEU A 225 -15.53 0.49 2.68
CA LEU A 225 -14.16 0.69 2.20
C LEU A 225 -13.20 0.02 3.16
N ARG A 226 -12.13 -0.53 2.61
CA ARG A 226 -10.93 -0.85 3.36
C ARG A 226 -9.71 -0.52 2.52
N VAL A 227 -8.79 0.25 3.08
CA VAL A 227 -7.56 0.64 2.39
C VAL A 227 -6.40 0.76 3.38
N GLY A 228 -5.25 0.17 3.02
CA GLY A 228 -4.00 0.34 3.74
C GLY A 228 -3.30 1.63 3.31
N LEU A 229 -2.78 2.35 4.29
CA LEU A 229 -1.91 3.50 4.14
C LEU A 229 -0.56 3.15 4.71
N ASN A 230 0.46 3.32 3.89
CA ASN A 230 1.81 3.22 4.37
C ASN A 230 2.22 4.49 5.13
N ASN A 231 2.62 4.35 6.39
CA ASN A 231 3.19 5.44 7.19
C ASN A 231 4.71 5.31 7.37
N TRP A 232 5.34 4.37 6.66
CA TRP A 232 6.71 3.93 6.89
C TRP A 232 7.78 4.91 6.41
N ALA A 233 7.57 5.58 5.28
CA ALA A 233 8.51 6.56 4.73
C ALA A 233 7.85 7.91 4.42
N GLY A 234 7.01 8.33 5.35
CA GLY A 234 6.13 9.48 5.25
C GLY A 234 4.78 9.10 5.84
N GLY A 235 4.15 10.01 6.59
CA GLY A 235 2.81 9.74 7.12
C GLY A 235 1.83 9.59 5.97
N GLY A 236 1.17 8.44 5.87
CA GLY A 236 0.00 8.28 5.03
C GLY A 236 -1.10 9.18 5.56
N GLU A 237 -1.68 9.97 4.67
CA GLU A 237 -2.76 10.90 4.98
C GLU A 237 -4.04 10.46 4.30
N TRP A 238 -5.16 10.91 4.84
CA TRP A 238 -6.44 10.79 4.15
C TRP A 238 -7.32 11.98 4.50
N ARG A 239 -8.29 12.25 3.64
CA ARG A 239 -9.28 13.30 3.82
C ARG A 239 -10.54 13.00 3.04
N LEU A 240 -11.63 13.63 3.45
CA LEU A 240 -12.87 13.63 2.69
C LEU A 240 -12.93 14.82 1.73
N GLU A 241 -13.50 14.60 0.55
CA GLU A 241 -13.80 15.63 -0.43
C GLU A 241 -15.29 15.63 -0.78
N PRO A 242 -16.04 16.70 -0.47
CA PRO A 242 -17.45 16.79 -0.84
C PRO A 242 -17.64 16.68 -2.36
N GLN A 243 -18.63 15.89 -2.79
CA GLN A 243 -19.02 15.73 -4.18
C GLN A 243 -20.31 16.53 -4.49
N PRO A 244 -20.56 16.89 -5.76
CA PRO A 244 -21.75 17.67 -6.14
C PRO A 244 -23.10 16.98 -5.85
N ASP A 245 -23.11 15.66 -5.72
CA ASP A 245 -24.30 14.85 -5.43
C ASP A 245 -24.60 14.69 -3.93
N GLY A 246 -23.80 15.33 -3.06
CA GLY A 246 -23.91 15.25 -1.61
C GLY A 246 -23.08 14.13 -0.98
N THR A 247 -22.51 13.23 -1.77
CA THR A 247 -21.59 12.20 -1.28
C THR A 247 -20.23 12.78 -0.90
N GLN A 248 -19.39 12.01 -0.23
CA GLN A 248 -17.98 12.32 0.01
C GLN A 248 -17.11 11.38 -0.82
N ALA A 249 -16.05 11.90 -1.45
CA ALA A 249 -14.95 11.05 -1.91
C ALA A 249 -13.94 10.89 -0.77
N ILE A 250 -13.29 9.73 -0.71
CA ILE A 250 -12.21 9.47 0.24
C ILE A 250 -10.91 9.55 -0.54
N VAL A 251 -10.07 10.53 -0.21
CA VAL A 251 -8.77 10.72 -0.85
C VAL A 251 -7.69 10.29 0.12
N THR A 252 -6.86 9.34 -0.29
CA THR A 252 -5.69 8.90 0.46
C THR A 252 -4.42 9.41 -0.21
N THR A 253 -3.39 9.70 0.57
CA THR A 253 -2.06 10.07 0.10
C THR A 253 -1.02 9.22 0.82
N CYS A 254 -0.10 8.61 0.10
CA CYS A 254 0.85 7.65 0.65
C CYS A 254 2.14 7.64 -0.17
N ALA A 255 3.26 7.27 0.46
CA ALA A 255 4.51 7.04 -0.25
C ALA A 255 4.42 5.80 -1.15
N VAL A 256 4.90 5.93 -2.39
CA VAL A 256 5.03 4.84 -3.36
C VAL A 256 6.44 4.26 -3.28
N PHE A 257 6.50 2.93 -3.22
CA PHE A 257 7.76 2.20 -3.14
C PHE A 257 8.05 1.56 -4.48
N GLY A 258 9.24 1.82 -4.97
CA GLY A 258 9.83 0.98 -6.01
C GLY A 258 10.76 -0.07 -5.43
N VAL A 259 11.26 -0.92 -6.32
CA VAL A 259 12.11 -2.05 -5.95
C VAL A 259 13.42 -1.64 -5.25
N PHE A 260 13.87 -0.40 -5.43
CA PHE A 260 15.09 0.12 -4.81
C PHE A 260 14.86 1.12 -3.66
N ASP A 261 13.73 1.01 -2.95
CA ASP A 261 13.31 1.98 -1.92
C ASP A 261 13.59 1.57 -0.47
N ALA A 262 13.83 2.59 0.38
CA ALA A 262 14.14 2.46 1.81
C ALA A 262 13.26 3.38 2.66
N LYS A 263 13.21 3.13 3.96
CA LYS A 263 12.57 4.00 4.97
C LYS A 263 12.98 5.46 4.96
N LEU A 264 14.26 5.73 4.68
CA LEU A 264 14.91 7.00 5.00
C LEU A 264 15.13 7.87 3.77
N VAL A 265 14.49 7.51 2.66
CA VAL A 265 14.62 8.23 1.41
C VAL A 265 13.32 8.91 1.01
N ALA A 266 13.38 9.90 0.13
CA ALA A 266 12.19 10.59 -0.33
C ALA A 266 11.45 9.73 -1.36
N HIS A 267 10.14 9.55 -1.20
CA HIS A 267 9.31 8.78 -2.14
C HIS A 267 8.39 9.71 -2.93
N PRO A 268 8.03 9.35 -4.18
CA PRO A 268 6.89 9.98 -4.81
C PRO A 268 5.63 9.63 -4.01
N LEU A 269 4.70 10.57 -3.91
CA LEU A 269 3.42 10.31 -3.27
C LEU A 269 2.42 9.82 -4.31
N GLN A 270 1.56 8.87 -3.94
CA GLN A 270 0.38 8.48 -4.69
C GLN A 270 -0.85 9.00 -3.98
N ARG A 271 -1.76 9.58 -4.75
CA ARG A 271 -3.07 10.03 -4.32
C ARG A 271 -4.14 9.17 -4.96
N ASP A 272 -4.79 8.35 -4.15
CA ASP A 272 -5.91 7.51 -4.57
C ASP A 272 -7.22 8.18 -4.15
N THR A 273 -8.16 8.30 -5.09
CA THR A 273 -9.49 8.85 -4.86
C THR A 273 -10.51 7.74 -4.96
N TYR A 274 -11.22 7.48 -3.86
CA TYR A 274 -12.30 6.50 -3.80
C TYR A 274 -13.65 7.20 -3.82
N ARG A 275 -14.56 6.73 -4.68
CA ARG A 275 -15.92 7.27 -4.81
C ARG A 275 -16.95 6.20 -4.55
N TRP A 276 -18.08 6.65 -4.01
CA TRP A 276 -19.25 5.81 -3.79
C TRP A 276 -19.83 5.34 -5.13
N ASP A 277 -20.00 4.03 -5.30
CA ASP A 277 -20.61 3.42 -6.50
C ASP A 277 -22.07 2.99 -6.31
N GLY A 278 -22.66 3.30 -5.15
CA GLY A 278 -23.99 2.85 -4.73
C GLY A 278 -23.97 1.67 -3.74
N GLN A 279 -22.84 0.99 -3.58
CA GLN A 279 -22.68 -0.13 -2.64
C GLN A 279 -21.41 -0.03 -1.80
N ARG A 280 -20.31 0.46 -2.37
CA ARG A 280 -19.01 0.60 -1.71
C ARG A 280 -18.23 1.78 -2.29
N PHE A 281 -17.19 2.19 -1.58
CA PHE A 281 -16.20 3.11 -2.13
C PHE A 281 -15.23 2.32 -3.02
N THR A 282 -15.20 2.66 -4.30
CA THR A 282 -14.29 2.07 -5.29
C THR A 282 -13.25 3.07 -5.75
N LEU A 283 -12.06 2.58 -6.09
CA LEU A 283 -11.00 3.44 -6.62
C LEU A 283 -11.45 4.06 -7.94
N ALA A 284 -11.60 5.39 -7.95
CA ALA A 284 -12.04 6.15 -9.10
C ALA A 284 -10.89 6.84 -9.85
N ALA A 285 -9.80 7.17 -9.14
CA ALA A 285 -8.60 7.74 -9.73
C ALA A 285 -7.36 7.42 -8.86
N SER A 286 -6.20 7.30 -9.52
CA SER A 286 -4.89 7.24 -8.87
C SER A 286 -3.96 8.23 -9.56
N VAL A 287 -3.29 9.08 -8.80
CA VAL A 287 -2.35 10.08 -9.33
C VAL A 287 -1.06 10.01 -8.52
N GLN A 288 0.02 9.62 -9.18
CA GLN A 288 1.35 9.61 -8.61
C GLN A 288 2.11 10.89 -8.94
N ASP A 289 2.84 11.42 -7.97
CA ASP A 289 3.77 12.52 -8.18
C ASP A 289 4.85 12.11 -9.19
N PRO A 290 5.26 13.04 -10.09
CA PRO A 290 6.33 12.74 -11.03
C PRO A 290 7.64 12.42 -10.26
N PRO A 291 8.49 11.54 -10.81
CA PRO A 291 9.79 11.26 -10.20
C PRO A 291 10.64 12.54 -10.16
N SER A 292 11.27 12.76 -9.01
CA SER A 292 12.04 13.96 -8.67
C SER A 292 13.56 13.74 -8.68
N ASN A 293 14.00 12.49 -8.79
CA ASN A 293 15.41 12.09 -8.80
C ASN A 293 15.60 10.81 -9.64
N ARG A 294 16.85 10.48 -9.96
CA ARG A 294 17.17 9.32 -10.83
C ARG A 294 16.68 7.98 -10.27
N ARG A 295 16.78 7.74 -8.96
CA ARG A 295 16.27 6.50 -8.33
C ARG A 295 14.78 6.33 -8.61
N GLN A 296 13.99 7.39 -8.40
CA GLN A 296 12.55 7.32 -8.62
C GLN A 296 12.20 7.04 -10.09
N VAL A 297 12.98 7.55 -11.05
CA VAL A 297 12.82 7.21 -12.48
C VAL A 297 13.20 5.74 -12.73
N VAL A 298 14.30 5.24 -12.16
CA VAL A 298 14.69 3.82 -12.25
C VAL A 298 13.61 2.92 -11.69
N ASN A 299 13.05 3.24 -10.53
CA ASN A 299 11.95 2.47 -9.93
C ASN A 299 10.72 2.40 -10.82
N LEU A 300 10.37 3.52 -11.47
CA LEU A 300 9.29 3.54 -12.44
C LEU A 300 9.64 2.61 -13.62
N ALA A 301 10.84 2.70 -14.18
CA ALA A 301 11.26 1.83 -15.28
C ALA A 301 11.28 0.33 -14.89
N GLU A 302 11.77 0.01 -13.69
CA GLU A 302 11.79 -1.36 -13.15
C GLU A 302 10.40 -1.93 -13.00
N ALA A 303 9.46 -1.12 -12.51
CA ALA A 303 8.11 -1.62 -12.30
C ALA A 303 7.36 -1.79 -13.65
N ALA A 304 7.67 -1.01 -14.69
CA ALA A 304 7.25 -1.30 -16.07
C ALA A 304 7.86 -2.60 -16.61
N LEU A 305 9.18 -2.80 -16.41
CA LEU A 305 9.88 -4.04 -16.79
C LEU A 305 9.26 -5.27 -16.10
N ARG A 306 8.96 -5.14 -14.80
CA ARG A 306 8.35 -6.19 -13.96
C ARG A 306 6.89 -6.44 -14.26
N ALA A 307 6.22 -5.57 -15.02
CA ALA A 307 4.87 -5.77 -15.54
C ALA A 307 4.86 -6.27 -17.00
N GLY A 308 6.04 -6.62 -17.56
CA GLY A 308 6.17 -7.06 -18.95
C GLY A 308 5.89 -5.94 -19.97
N ALA A 309 5.91 -4.68 -19.56
CA ALA A 309 5.74 -3.50 -20.42
C ALA A 309 7.12 -2.98 -20.87
N TYR A 310 7.85 -3.82 -21.59
CA TYR A 310 9.24 -3.59 -21.99
C TYR A 310 9.46 -2.31 -22.79
N ARG A 311 8.54 -1.94 -23.69
CA ARG A 311 8.67 -0.70 -24.46
C ARG A 311 8.49 0.53 -23.57
N ALA A 312 7.56 0.48 -22.63
CA ALA A 312 7.39 1.55 -21.64
C ALA A 312 8.65 1.66 -20.76
N ALA A 313 9.19 0.54 -20.29
CA ALA A 313 10.43 0.52 -19.51
C ALA A 313 11.60 1.15 -20.29
N LEU A 314 11.76 0.79 -21.56
CA LEU A 314 12.76 1.34 -22.48
C LEU A 314 12.69 2.87 -22.56
N ASP A 315 11.49 3.41 -22.79
CA ASP A 315 11.27 4.86 -22.90
C ASP A 315 11.60 5.59 -21.59
N ILE A 316 11.26 5.00 -20.44
CA ILE A 316 11.56 5.58 -19.11
C ILE A 316 13.08 5.55 -18.83
N TYR A 317 13.79 4.45 -19.13
CA TYR A 317 15.25 4.41 -18.98
C TYR A 317 15.95 5.42 -19.90
N ARG A 318 15.51 5.56 -21.15
CA ARG A 318 16.06 6.57 -22.07
C ARG A 318 15.86 7.98 -21.53
N ARG A 319 14.66 8.30 -21.03
CA ARG A 319 14.38 9.59 -20.40
C ARG A 319 15.35 9.91 -19.26
N LEU A 320 15.70 8.92 -18.42
CA LEU A 320 16.71 9.12 -17.36
C LEU A 320 18.06 9.54 -17.94
N LEU A 321 18.49 8.91 -19.04
CA LEU A 321 19.77 9.21 -19.70
C LEU A 321 19.75 10.56 -20.43
N ASP A 322 18.58 10.97 -20.94
CA ASP A 322 18.36 12.24 -21.65
C ASP A 322 18.16 13.44 -20.71
N GLU A 323 17.87 13.22 -19.42
CA GLU A 323 17.69 14.25 -18.39
C GLU A 323 18.88 14.31 -17.41
N PRO A 324 20.06 14.80 -17.82
CA PRO A 324 21.27 14.82 -16.98
C PRO A 324 21.12 15.71 -15.75
N ASP A 325 20.16 16.64 -15.74
CA ASP A 325 19.91 17.56 -14.63
C ASP A 325 19.06 16.94 -13.51
N LEU A 326 18.52 15.73 -13.69
CA LEU A 326 17.86 15.02 -12.60
C LEU A 326 18.87 14.77 -11.47
N PRO A 327 18.60 15.25 -10.25
CA PRO A 327 19.53 15.06 -9.15
C PRO A 327 19.59 13.58 -8.78
N ASP A 328 20.76 13.15 -8.34
CA ASP A 328 20.83 11.96 -7.49
C ASP A 328 20.19 12.27 -6.13
N GLU A 329 19.82 11.21 -5.42
CA GLU A 329 19.22 11.31 -4.11
C GLU A 329 20.02 12.23 -3.15
N PRO A 330 19.34 13.13 -2.41
CA PRO A 330 19.99 13.99 -1.43
C PRO A 330 20.80 13.17 -0.43
N LYS A 331 21.97 13.70 -0.04
CA LYS A 331 23.04 13.03 0.74
C LYS A 331 22.57 12.48 2.10
N GLY A 332 21.87 11.34 2.11
CA GLY A 332 21.58 10.55 3.30
C GLY A 332 22.61 9.44 3.57
N GLY A 333 23.40 9.07 2.56
CA GLY A 333 24.50 8.11 2.66
C GLY A 333 25.87 8.78 2.67
N THR A 334 26.87 8.11 3.24
CA THR A 334 28.28 8.50 3.14
C THR A 334 28.68 8.72 1.68
N ALA A 335 29.60 9.65 1.41
CA ALA A 335 30.05 9.94 0.04
C ALA A 335 30.65 8.71 -0.68
N GLU A 336 31.10 7.72 0.08
CA GLU A 336 31.51 6.40 -0.40
C GLU A 336 30.26 5.51 -0.51
N GLY A 337 29.92 5.13 -1.74
CA GLY A 337 28.96 4.06 -2.03
C GLY A 337 27.61 4.47 -2.63
N LYS A 338 27.49 5.66 -3.24
CA LYS A 338 26.26 6.00 -3.96
C LYS A 338 26.02 5.06 -5.16
N PRO A 339 24.78 4.61 -5.40
CA PRO A 339 24.44 3.88 -6.61
C PRO A 339 24.73 4.72 -7.86
N ASP A 340 25.30 4.10 -8.89
CA ASP A 340 25.43 4.71 -10.21
C ASP A 340 24.17 4.42 -11.02
N TRP A 341 23.14 5.24 -10.81
CA TRP A 341 21.84 5.07 -11.46
C TRP A 341 21.91 5.20 -12.99
N VAL A 342 22.88 5.95 -13.53
CA VAL A 342 23.07 6.11 -14.97
C VAL A 342 23.65 4.82 -15.55
N ALA A 343 24.71 4.27 -14.94
CA ALA A 343 25.25 2.98 -15.36
C ALA A 343 24.20 1.87 -15.22
N PHE A 344 23.43 1.87 -14.12
CA PHE A 344 22.40 0.86 -13.88
C PHE A 344 21.27 0.94 -14.91
N ALA A 345 20.78 2.15 -15.22
CA ALA A 345 19.80 2.37 -16.27
C ALA A 345 20.34 1.94 -17.65
N THR A 346 21.63 2.18 -17.93
CA THR A 346 22.28 1.74 -19.18
C THR A 346 22.34 0.22 -19.27
N LEU A 347 22.72 -0.48 -18.20
CA LEU A 347 22.66 -1.94 -18.11
C LEU A 347 21.24 -2.45 -18.41
N ARG A 348 20.23 -1.90 -17.71
CA ARG A 348 18.83 -2.30 -17.88
C ARG A 348 18.30 -2.02 -19.28
N LEU A 349 18.67 -0.89 -19.88
CA LEU A 349 18.29 -0.56 -21.25
C LEU A 349 18.83 -1.62 -22.24
N GLY A 350 20.09 -2.04 -22.09
CA GLY A 350 20.68 -3.12 -22.88
C GLY A 350 19.97 -4.46 -22.70
N GLN A 351 19.57 -4.79 -21.46
CA GLN A 351 18.80 -6.00 -21.15
C GLN A 351 17.39 -5.97 -21.74
N VAL A 352 16.72 -4.80 -21.74
CA VAL A 352 15.39 -4.63 -22.34
C VAL A 352 15.44 -4.76 -23.86
N TYR A 353 16.46 -4.19 -24.53
CA TYR A 353 16.67 -4.42 -25.96
C TYR A 353 16.84 -5.91 -26.28
N ALA A 354 17.58 -6.66 -25.45
CA ALA A 354 17.74 -8.10 -25.62
C ALA A 354 16.40 -8.86 -25.54
N LEU A 355 15.50 -8.46 -24.61
CA LEU A 355 14.15 -9.03 -24.49
C LEU A 355 13.25 -8.67 -25.69
N LEU A 356 13.41 -7.47 -26.26
CA LEU A 356 12.67 -7.00 -27.43
C LEU A 356 13.20 -7.58 -28.75
N GLY A 357 14.29 -8.36 -28.73
CA GLY A 357 14.90 -8.92 -29.92
C GLY A 357 15.65 -7.89 -30.77
N GLU A 358 16.25 -6.88 -30.13
CA GLU A 358 17.03 -5.80 -30.75
C GLU A 358 18.53 -5.98 -30.43
N PRO A 359 19.24 -6.92 -31.09
CA PRO A 359 20.57 -7.36 -30.67
C PRO A 359 21.66 -6.31 -30.86
N GLU A 360 21.60 -5.50 -31.93
CA GLU A 360 22.64 -4.48 -32.20
C GLU A 360 22.60 -3.37 -31.14
N GLU A 361 21.40 -2.92 -30.80
CA GLU A 361 21.12 -1.95 -29.74
C GLU A 361 21.49 -2.52 -28.37
N ALA A 362 21.14 -3.78 -28.08
CA ALA A 362 21.49 -4.46 -26.85
C ALA A 362 23.02 -4.51 -26.64
N LEU A 363 23.76 -5.04 -27.62
CA LEU A 363 25.22 -5.17 -27.54
C LEU A 363 25.92 -3.81 -27.42
N THR A 364 25.48 -2.82 -28.20
CA THR A 364 26.05 -1.46 -28.14
C THR A 364 25.84 -0.83 -26.77
N THR A 365 24.62 -0.94 -26.24
CA THR A 365 24.25 -0.35 -24.94
C THR A 365 24.95 -1.06 -23.78
N LEU A 366 25.05 -2.39 -23.83
CA LEU A 366 25.75 -3.18 -22.81
C LEU A 366 27.25 -2.87 -22.79
N ALA A 367 27.89 -2.72 -23.95
CA ALA A 367 29.29 -2.31 -24.05
C ALA A 367 29.56 -0.90 -23.47
N GLU A 368 28.56 -0.01 -23.47
CA GLU A 368 28.64 1.26 -22.75
C GLU A 368 28.56 1.05 -21.24
N ALA A 369 27.59 0.24 -20.77
CA ALA A 369 27.43 -0.06 -19.35
C ALA A 369 28.68 -0.75 -18.74
N GLU A 370 29.39 -1.58 -19.51
CA GLU A 370 30.66 -2.21 -19.10
C GLU A 370 31.74 -1.22 -18.67
N LYS A 371 31.71 0.02 -19.18
CA LYS A 371 32.71 1.05 -18.85
C LYS A 371 32.56 1.56 -17.42
N ALA A 372 31.45 1.26 -16.74
CA ALA A 372 31.26 1.62 -15.35
C ALA A 372 32.26 0.86 -14.46
N GLY A 373 33.06 1.58 -13.68
CA GLY A 373 34.05 0.97 -12.76
C GLY A 373 33.44 0.32 -11.50
N SER A 374 32.13 0.11 -11.45
CA SER A 374 31.38 -0.43 -10.31
C SER A 374 30.94 -1.88 -10.57
N THR A 375 30.24 -2.49 -9.61
CA THR A 375 29.65 -3.83 -9.82
C THR A 375 28.63 -3.84 -10.98
N VAL A 376 28.06 -2.68 -11.35
CA VAL A 376 27.19 -2.55 -12.53
C VAL A 376 27.96 -2.90 -13.82
N GLY A 377 29.19 -2.41 -13.98
CA GLY A 377 29.99 -2.70 -15.16
C GLY A 377 30.38 -4.18 -15.26
N ARG A 378 30.61 -4.85 -14.13
CA ARG A 378 30.80 -6.31 -14.10
C ARG A 378 29.54 -7.09 -14.46
N LEU A 379 28.38 -6.70 -13.93
CA LEU A 379 27.09 -7.27 -14.35
C LEU A 379 26.87 -7.09 -15.86
N ALA A 380 27.11 -5.88 -16.37
CA ALA A 380 27.01 -5.58 -17.79
C ALA A 380 27.95 -6.46 -18.60
N GLN A 381 29.20 -6.61 -18.15
CA GLN A 381 30.18 -7.46 -18.82
C GLN A 381 29.76 -8.92 -18.88
N ARG A 382 29.30 -9.47 -17.75
CA ARG A 382 28.87 -10.86 -17.68
C ARG A 382 27.66 -11.11 -18.59
N PHE A 383 26.66 -10.23 -18.53
CA PHE A 383 25.48 -10.32 -19.39
C PHE A 383 25.84 -10.16 -20.87
N HIS A 384 26.66 -9.16 -21.21
CA HIS A 384 27.10 -8.87 -22.57
C HIS A 384 27.82 -10.05 -23.20
N GLN A 385 28.80 -10.63 -22.49
CA GLN A 385 29.57 -11.78 -23.01
C GLN A 385 28.67 -12.99 -23.30
N ALA A 386 27.74 -13.30 -22.40
CA ALA A 386 26.81 -14.40 -22.58
C ALA A 386 25.81 -14.12 -23.72
N TYR A 387 25.28 -12.90 -23.80
CA TYR A 387 24.36 -12.51 -24.87
C TYR A 387 25.05 -12.48 -26.24
N ALA A 388 26.28 -11.96 -26.35
CA ALA A 388 27.05 -11.90 -27.59
C ALA A 388 27.36 -13.28 -28.19
N ALA A 389 27.37 -14.34 -27.36
CA ALA A 389 27.66 -15.70 -27.81
C ALA A 389 26.52 -16.32 -28.65
N GLY A 390 25.27 -15.89 -28.45
CA GLY A 390 24.11 -16.54 -29.09
C GLY A 390 22.85 -15.69 -29.25
N HIS A 391 22.89 -14.42 -28.85
CA HIS A 391 21.74 -13.51 -28.76
C HIS A 391 20.55 -14.07 -27.97
N ASP A 392 20.85 -14.88 -26.95
CA ASP A 392 19.85 -15.53 -26.11
C ASP A 392 19.75 -14.79 -24.76
N PRO A 393 18.67 -14.04 -24.51
CA PRO A 393 18.50 -13.31 -23.25
C PRO A 393 18.42 -14.26 -22.05
N ALA A 394 17.79 -15.43 -22.18
CA ALA A 394 17.68 -16.38 -21.07
C ALA A 394 19.05 -16.91 -20.64
N ALA A 395 19.92 -17.23 -21.60
CA ALA A 395 21.31 -17.61 -21.32
C ALA A 395 22.09 -16.46 -20.66
N ALA A 396 21.87 -15.23 -21.10
CA ALA A 396 22.54 -14.05 -20.53
C ALA A 396 22.13 -13.76 -19.09
N TRP A 397 20.83 -13.88 -18.75
CA TRP A 397 20.38 -13.78 -17.35
C TRP A 397 20.86 -14.95 -16.50
N ALA A 398 20.83 -16.18 -17.02
CA ALA A 398 21.33 -17.35 -16.31
C ALA A 398 22.82 -17.18 -15.94
N ALA A 399 23.63 -16.64 -16.86
CA ALA A 399 25.04 -16.35 -16.60
C ALA A 399 25.29 -15.34 -15.46
N LEU A 400 24.33 -14.44 -15.17
CA LEU A 400 24.39 -13.56 -14.00
C LEU A 400 24.14 -14.31 -12.70
N LEU A 401 23.23 -15.29 -12.71
CA LEU A 401 22.87 -16.08 -11.52
C LEU A 401 23.94 -17.11 -11.15
N GLU A 402 24.76 -17.53 -12.12
CA GLU A 402 25.92 -18.40 -11.88
C GLU A 402 27.08 -17.68 -11.17
N ASP A 403 27.14 -16.35 -11.26
CA ASP A 403 28.20 -15.54 -10.65
C ASP A 403 27.92 -15.32 -9.15
N THR A 404 28.31 -16.31 -8.36
CA THR A 404 28.12 -16.29 -6.90
C THR A 404 28.97 -15.23 -6.20
N GLU A 405 30.06 -14.75 -6.82
CA GLU A 405 30.86 -13.66 -6.27
C GLU A 405 30.09 -12.35 -6.34
N ILE A 406 29.49 -12.02 -7.50
CA ILE A 406 28.64 -10.83 -7.62
C ILE A 406 27.46 -10.90 -6.64
N PHE A 407 26.82 -12.07 -6.50
CA PHE A 407 25.77 -12.25 -5.50
C PHE A 407 26.28 -11.98 -4.07
N ALA A 408 27.45 -12.51 -3.72
CA ALA A 408 28.05 -12.36 -2.39
C ALA A 408 28.34 -10.89 -2.07
N GLU A 409 28.97 -10.18 -2.99
CA GLU A 409 29.31 -8.77 -2.83
C GLU A 409 28.06 -7.90 -2.61
N GLN A 410 27.00 -8.17 -3.37
CA GLN A 410 25.73 -7.45 -3.20
C GLN A 410 25.06 -7.76 -1.87
N TYR A 411 25.08 -9.03 -1.46
CA TYR A 411 24.41 -9.45 -0.24
C TYR A 411 25.18 -9.05 1.03
N TYR A 412 26.51 -9.16 1.04
CA TYR A 412 27.36 -9.00 2.24
C TYR A 412 28.10 -7.67 2.30
N GLU A 413 28.66 -7.22 1.18
CA GLU A 413 29.64 -6.13 1.20
C GLU A 413 28.99 -4.75 1.09
N ARG A 414 27.64 -4.69 1.06
CA ARG A 414 26.89 -3.47 0.67
C ARG A 414 27.44 -2.90 -0.63
N GLY A 415 27.80 -3.79 -1.57
CA GLY A 415 28.43 -3.41 -2.83
C GLY A 415 27.66 -2.29 -3.52
N ASN A 416 28.38 -1.30 -4.02
CA ASN A 416 27.90 -0.01 -4.55
C ASN A 416 26.99 -0.09 -5.80
N LEU A 417 26.40 -1.25 -6.11
CA LEU A 417 25.54 -1.44 -7.28
C LEU A 417 24.24 -0.66 -7.06
N VAL A 418 23.63 -0.93 -5.91
CA VAL A 418 22.56 -0.16 -5.30
C VAL A 418 22.78 -0.31 -3.79
N SER A 419 23.60 0.53 -3.17
CA SER A 419 23.76 0.52 -1.71
C SER A 419 22.40 0.43 -1.01
N PHE A 420 22.36 -0.09 0.23
CA PHE A 420 21.14 -0.10 1.07
C PHE A 420 20.24 1.09 0.73
N PRO A 421 19.01 0.83 0.26
CA PRO A 421 18.19 -0.36 0.51
C PRO A 421 18.23 -1.51 -0.51
N GLY A 422 18.89 -1.36 -1.66
CA GLY A 422 18.79 -2.36 -2.73
C GLY A 422 19.27 -3.75 -2.29
N ASN A 423 18.49 -4.79 -2.57
CA ASN A 423 18.93 -6.17 -2.35
C ASN A 423 19.50 -6.76 -3.66
N ALA A 424 20.40 -7.74 -3.56
CA ALA A 424 20.99 -8.40 -4.73
C ALA A 424 19.94 -9.00 -5.67
N PHE A 425 18.84 -9.46 -5.09
CA PHE A 425 17.76 -10.14 -5.78
C PHE A 425 17.01 -9.20 -6.73
N ASP A 426 16.85 -7.94 -6.35
CA ASP A 426 16.19 -6.91 -7.14
C ASP A 426 17.06 -6.48 -8.32
N ALA A 427 18.37 -6.36 -8.10
CA ALA A 427 19.32 -6.06 -9.16
C ALA A 427 19.49 -7.23 -10.15
N LEU A 428 19.60 -8.47 -9.66
CA LEU A 428 19.76 -9.66 -10.51
C LEU A 428 18.47 -10.11 -11.19
N TYR A 429 17.34 -9.88 -10.51
CA TYR A 429 15.99 -10.25 -10.92
C TYR A 429 15.89 -11.70 -11.45
N PRO A 430 16.11 -12.74 -10.62
CA PRO A 430 16.25 -14.12 -11.10
C PRO A 430 15.04 -14.67 -11.87
N GLY A 431 13.84 -14.19 -11.56
CA GLY A 431 12.61 -14.53 -12.27
C GLY A 431 12.61 -14.10 -13.73
N MET A 432 13.39 -13.09 -14.12
CA MET A 432 13.50 -12.64 -15.50
C MET A 432 14.20 -13.69 -16.39
N ALA A 433 15.10 -14.51 -15.84
CA ALA A 433 15.69 -15.62 -16.58
C ALA A 433 14.61 -16.64 -17.02
N LEU A 434 13.67 -16.92 -16.12
CA LEU A 434 12.55 -17.83 -16.38
C LEU A 434 11.58 -17.24 -17.41
N ALA A 435 11.27 -15.95 -17.26
CA ALA A 435 10.39 -15.21 -18.17
C ALA A 435 11.00 -15.08 -19.57
N ALA A 436 12.31 -14.87 -19.69
CA ALA A 436 13.01 -14.81 -20.97
C ALA A 436 12.89 -16.12 -21.77
N VAL A 437 12.92 -17.29 -21.10
CA VAL A 437 12.66 -18.58 -21.78
C VAL A 437 11.23 -18.65 -22.33
N LEU A 438 10.25 -18.15 -21.59
CA LEU A 438 8.85 -18.09 -22.05
C LEU A 438 8.64 -17.05 -23.15
N ASN A 439 9.42 -15.97 -23.19
CA ASN A 439 9.40 -15.02 -24.30
C ASN A 439 9.90 -15.64 -25.61
N ASP A 440 10.96 -16.46 -25.57
CA ASP A 440 11.43 -17.23 -26.73
C ASP A 440 10.45 -18.34 -27.10
N ARG A 441 9.86 -19.01 -26.10
CA ARG A 441 9.04 -20.24 -26.28
C ARG A 441 7.71 -20.18 -25.53
N PRO A 442 6.79 -19.28 -25.91
CA PRO A 442 5.56 -19.02 -25.15
C PRO A 442 4.65 -20.25 -25.03
N ARG A 443 4.66 -21.16 -26.01
CA ARG A 443 3.86 -22.39 -26.00
C ARG A 443 4.21 -23.35 -24.88
N LEU A 444 5.37 -23.20 -24.23
CA LEU A 444 5.72 -24.03 -23.07
C LEU A 444 4.79 -23.78 -21.88
N ALA A 445 4.20 -22.59 -21.77
CA ALA A 445 3.22 -22.28 -20.73
C ALA A 445 1.83 -22.88 -20.99
N GLU A 446 1.56 -23.40 -22.19
CA GLU A 446 0.31 -24.08 -22.54
C GLU A 446 0.47 -25.62 -22.49
N GLY A 447 1.69 -26.10 -22.21
CA GLY A 447 2.11 -27.47 -22.44
C GLY A 447 2.29 -28.30 -21.16
N ASP A 448 3.18 -29.28 -21.26
CA ASP A 448 3.55 -30.15 -20.16
C ASP A 448 4.48 -29.40 -19.17
N PRO A 449 4.13 -29.29 -17.87
CA PRO A 449 5.00 -28.72 -16.84
C PRO A 449 6.42 -29.29 -16.84
N GLU A 450 6.60 -30.57 -17.18
CA GLU A 450 7.91 -31.22 -17.22
C GLU A 450 8.75 -30.77 -18.42
N ALA A 451 8.10 -30.49 -19.56
CA ALA A 451 8.77 -29.91 -20.72
C ALA A 451 9.27 -28.49 -20.43
N LEU A 452 8.46 -27.68 -19.72
CA LEU A 452 8.86 -26.35 -19.28
C LEU A 452 10.04 -26.41 -18.29
N ARG A 453 9.97 -27.29 -17.30
CA ARG A 453 11.07 -27.54 -16.34
C ARG A 453 12.35 -27.96 -17.05
N THR A 454 12.25 -28.85 -18.03
CA THR A 454 13.39 -29.30 -18.84
C THR A 454 13.99 -28.16 -19.65
N ALA A 455 13.15 -27.27 -20.22
CA ALA A 455 13.61 -26.10 -20.95
C ALA A 455 14.42 -25.17 -20.04
N TRP A 456 13.93 -24.84 -18.84
CA TRP A 456 14.68 -24.05 -17.86
C TRP A 456 15.99 -24.72 -17.42
N ALA A 457 15.98 -26.03 -17.18
CA ALA A 457 17.19 -26.77 -16.83
C ALA A 457 18.26 -26.73 -17.94
N GLY A 458 17.86 -26.61 -19.21
CA GLY A 458 18.77 -26.40 -20.34
C GLY A 458 19.60 -25.11 -20.26
N TYR A 459 19.13 -24.13 -19.47
CA TYR A 459 19.82 -22.88 -19.16
C TYR A 459 20.55 -22.91 -17.81
N GLY A 460 20.64 -24.05 -17.14
CA GLY A 460 21.21 -24.15 -15.79
C GLY A 460 20.29 -23.60 -14.69
N LEU A 461 19.03 -23.27 -15.00
CA LEU A 461 18.08 -22.77 -14.02
C LEU A 461 17.47 -23.93 -13.21
N GLU A 462 17.88 -24.05 -11.95
CA GLU A 462 17.32 -25.05 -11.03
C GLU A 462 15.89 -24.64 -10.62
N THR A 463 14.89 -25.45 -10.97
CA THR A 463 13.48 -25.19 -10.65
C THR A 463 12.76 -26.45 -10.14
N GLY A 464 11.75 -26.24 -9.30
CA GLY A 464 10.76 -27.27 -8.98
C GLY A 464 9.82 -27.55 -10.16
N THR A 465 8.93 -28.54 -10.02
CA THR A 465 7.85 -28.74 -11.01
C THR A 465 6.91 -27.52 -10.99
N PRO A 466 6.71 -26.82 -12.13
CA PRO A 466 5.83 -25.68 -12.17
C PRO A 466 4.35 -26.11 -12.08
N LEU A 467 3.51 -25.22 -11.59
CA LEU A 467 2.06 -25.28 -11.73
C LEU A 467 1.66 -24.31 -12.86
N ILE A 468 0.82 -24.78 -13.79
CA ILE A 468 0.28 -23.99 -14.88
C ILE A 468 -1.24 -23.89 -14.66
N ALA A 469 -1.75 -22.68 -14.47
CA ALA A 469 -3.17 -22.45 -14.18
C ALA A 469 -3.57 -20.99 -14.48
N ASP A 470 -4.84 -20.78 -14.82
CA ASP A 470 -5.49 -19.47 -14.92
C ASP A 470 -5.81 -18.96 -13.50
N LEU A 471 -4.90 -18.20 -12.93
CA LEU A 471 -4.95 -17.74 -11.54
C LEU A 471 -5.75 -16.46 -11.37
N ASP A 472 -5.68 -15.54 -12.33
CA ASP A 472 -6.44 -14.28 -12.26
C ASP A 472 -7.84 -14.38 -12.90
N GLY A 473 -8.12 -15.47 -13.63
CA GLY A 473 -9.40 -15.76 -14.24
C GLY A 473 -9.65 -15.02 -15.55
N ASP A 474 -8.59 -14.53 -16.23
CA ASP A 474 -8.67 -13.86 -17.54
C ASP A 474 -8.73 -14.85 -18.73
N GLY A 475 -8.56 -16.15 -18.46
CA GLY A 475 -8.58 -17.22 -19.47
C GLY A 475 -7.23 -17.53 -20.10
N GLN A 476 -6.16 -16.83 -19.72
CA GLN A 476 -4.78 -17.18 -19.99
C GLN A 476 -4.21 -17.97 -18.80
N ALA A 477 -3.11 -18.68 -19.02
CA ALA A 477 -2.50 -19.47 -17.97
C ALA A 477 -1.24 -18.78 -17.45
N GLU A 478 -1.12 -18.68 -16.14
CA GLU A 478 0.09 -18.26 -15.44
C GLU A 478 0.91 -19.49 -15.04
N VAL A 479 2.20 -19.25 -14.79
CA VAL A 479 3.12 -20.28 -14.34
C VAL A 479 3.62 -19.97 -12.94
N VAL A 480 3.37 -20.84 -11.98
CA VAL A 480 3.93 -20.73 -10.63
C VAL A 480 5.06 -21.72 -10.44
N VAL A 481 6.22 -21.24 -10.00
CA VAL A 481 7.42 -22.07 -9.85
C VAL A 481 8.27 -21.62 -8.68
N ILE A 482 8.89 -22.57 -8.00
CA ILE A 482 9.99 -22.31 -7.06
C ILE A 482 11.31 -22.42 -7.81
N GLN A 483 12.09 -21.35 -7.82
CA GLN A 483 13.42 -21.31 -8.43
C GLN A 483 14.48 -21.41 -7.35
N ARG A 484 15.49 -22.25 -7.53
CA ARG A 484 16.63 -22.32 -6.64
C ARG A 484 17.76 -21.46 -7.20
N VAL A 485 18.19 -20.50 -6.40
CA VAL A 485 19.30 -19.60 -6.72
C VAL A 485 20.46 -19.95 -5.80
N ALA A 486 21.61 -20.25 -6.41
CA ALA A 486 22.84 -20.49 -5.67
C ALA A 486 23.16 -19.23 -4.85
N SER A 487 23.25 -19.38 -3.53
CA SER A 487 23.65 -18.30 -2.63
C SER A 487 25.00 -18.64 -2.01
N PRO A 488 25.99 -17.74 -2.03
CA PRO A 488 27.32 -17.90 -1.43
C PRO A 488 27.29 -17.82 0.11
N GLN A 489 26.12 -18.03 0.70
CA GLN A 489 25.79 -17.82 2.10
C GLN A 489 26.66 -18.73 3.01
N PRO A 490 27.05 -18.31 4.23
CA PRO A 490 27.84 -19.16 5.13
C PRO A 490 27.13 -20.49 5.43
N PRO A 491 27.88 -21.52 5.88
CA PRO A 491 27.39 -22.89 6.11
C PRO A 491 26.05 -23.01 6.85
N GLU A 492 25.76 -22.06 7.73
CA GLU A 492 24.55 -21.99 8.55
C GLU A 492 23.25 -21.73 7.74
N LEU A 493 23.39 -21.35 6.47
CA LEU A 493 22.31 -21.08 5.51
C LEU A 493 22.50 -21.89 4.20
N GLU A 494 23.08 -23.10 4.30
CA GLU A 494 23.40 -24.07 3.23
C GLU A 494 22.23 -24.56 2.32
N GLY A 495 21.10 -23.85 2.27
CA GLY A 495 19.94 -24.18 1.43
C GLY A 495 19.98 -23.61 0.01
N GLY A 496 20.68 -22.49 -0.21
CA GLY A 496 20.38 -21.58 -1.32
C GLY A 496 19.08 -20.80 -1.07
N LEU A 497 18.80 -19.80 -1.90
CA LEU A 497 17.50 -19.11 -1.86
C LEU A 497 16.53 -19.83 -2.78
N ALA A 498 15.27 -19.97 -2.35
CA ALA A 498 14.22 -20.65 -3.10
C ALA A 498 13.01 -19.72 -3.31
N PRO A 499 13.15 -18.58 -4.02
CA PRO A 499 12.03 -17.72 -4.32
C PRO A 499 10.91 -18.45 -5.08
N GLY A 500 9.67 -18.15 -4.70
CA GLY A 500 8.50 -18.50 -5.49
C GLY A 500 8.14 -17.38 -6.45
N TRP A 501 7.91 -17.72 -7.71
CA TRP A 501 7.53 -16.79 -8.77
C TRP A 501 6.15 -17.14 -9.32
N VAL A 502 5.37 -16.13 -9.68
CA VAL A 502 4.31 -16.23 -10.68
C VAL A 502 4.79 -15.56 -11.95
N LEU A 503 4.71 -16.26 -13.07
CA LEU A 503 4.99 -15.74 -14.39
C LEU A 503 3.68 -15.52 -15.12
N ASP A 504 3.53 -14.33 -15.68
CA ASP A 504 2.32 -13.86 -16.35
C ASP A 504 2.71 -13.07 -17.60
N ARG A 505 1.76 -12.89 -18.52
CA ARG A 505 1.95 -12.23 -19.80
C ARG A 505 1.55 -10.75 -19.71
N GLY A 506 2.56 -9.89 -19.75
CA GLY A 506 2.39 -8.44 -19.88
C GLY A 506 2.14 -8.00 -21.33
N PRO A 507 2.06 -6.68 -21.57
CA PRO A 507 1.78 -6.11 -22.89
C PRO A 507 2.81 -6.48 -23.97
N ASP A 508 4.10 -6.55 -23.61
CA ASP A 508 5.19 -6.84 -24.54
C ASP A 508 5.76 -8.25 -24.40
N GLY A 509 5.50 -8.95 -23.29
CA GLY A 509 6.03 -10.30 -23.04
C GLY A 509 5.74 -10.84 -21.64
N TRP A 510 6.20 -12.06 -21.39
CA TRP A 510 6.18 -12.71 -20.09
C TRP A 510 7.03 -11.94 -19.08
N PHE A 511 6.55 -11.78 -17.86
CA PHE A 511 7.33 -11.26 -16.73
C PHE A 511 7.25 -12.23 -15.55
N ALA A 512 7.97 -11.92 -14.48
CA ALA A 512 7.92 -12.71 -13.24
C ALA A 512 7.68 -11.79 -12.04
N ALA A 513 6.59 -12.02 -11.30
CA ALA A 513 6.33 -11.37 -10.04
C ALA A 513 6.70 -12.29 -8.87
N LEU A 514 7.32 -11.71 -7.84
CA LEU A 514 7.76 -12.45 -6.67
C LEU A 514 6.55 -12.82 -5.80
N LEU A 515 6.31 -14.11 -5.64
CA LEU A 515 5.17 -14.65 -4.89
C LEU A 515 5.55 -15.05 -3.46
N LEU A 516 6.83 -15.41 -3.25
CA LEU A 516 7.38 -15.69 -1.92
C LEU A 516 8.86 -15.29 -1.86
N ALA A 517 9.17 -14.32 -1.01
CA ALA A 517 10.52 -13.93 -0.62
C ALA A 517 10.86 -14.58 0.72
N GLY A 518 11.63 -15.66 0.76
CA GLY A 518 11.98 -16.25 2.05
C GLY A 518 13.03 -17.35 2.01
N PRO A 519 13.86 -17.47 3.06
CA PRO A 519 14.78 -18.58 3.26
C PRO A 519 14.01 -19.80 3.77
N GLU A 520 12.94 -20.20 3.09
CA GLU A 520 12.33 -21.49 3.39
C GLU A 520 13.36 -22.56 3.09
N ARG A 521 13.92 -23.12 4.16
CA ARG A 521 14.93 -24.19 4.11
C ARG A 521 14.39 -25.47 3.47
N ASN A 522 13.11 -25.51 3.12
CA ASN A 522 12.46 -26.68 2.57
C ASN A 522 12.68 -26.73 1.06
N LYS A 523 13.65 -27.56 0.67
CA LYS A 523 13.95 -27.95 -0.72
C LYS A 523 12.77 -28.62 -1.43
N ASP A 524 11.70 -28.92 -0.69
CA ASP A 524 10.53 -29.67 -1.15
C ASP A 524 9.26 -28.83 -1.27
N VAL A 525 9.33 -27.49 -1.15
CA VAL A 525 8.16 -26.64 -1.43
C VAL A 525 7.78 -26.79 -2.90
N ARG A 526 6.57 -27.33 -3.13
CA ARG A 526 5.97 -27.42 -4.46
C ARG A 526 4.71 -26.56 -4.46
N PRO A 527 4.41 -25.88 -5.58
CA PRO A 527 3.11 -25.25 -5.74
C PRO A 527 2.01 -26.31 -5.76
N GLU A 528 1.07 -26.19 -4.82
CA GLU A 528 -0.13 -27.02 -4.72
C GLU A 528 -1.36 -26.19 -5.08
N GLY A 529 -2.20 -26.69 -5.99
CA GLY A 529 -3.38 -25.97 -6.46
C GLY A 529 -3.78 -26.40 -7.87
N PRO A 530 -4.64 -25.62 -8.54
CA PRO A 530 -5.24 -24.38 -8.05
C PRO A 530 -6.32 -24.57 -6.98
N LEU A 531 -6.50 -23.57 -6.12
CA LEU A 531 -7.51 -23.50 -5.07
C LEU A 531 -8.51 -22.37 -5.39
N PRO A 532 -9.82 -22.63 -5.53
CA PRO A 532 -10.78 -21.58 -5.90
C PRO A 532 -10.93 -20.54 -4.79
N VAL A 533 -10.75 -19.25 -5.11
CA VAL A 533 -10.93 -18.15 -4.16
C VAL A 533 -12.44 -17.81 -4.07
N PRO A 534 -13.11 -17.98 -2.92
CA PRO A 534 -14.55 -17.80 -2.79
C PRO A 534 -15.03 -16.41 -3.24
N GLY A 535 -16.13 -16.38 -4.00
CA GLY A 535 -16.73 -15.14 -4.47
C GLY A 535 -15.99 -14.45 -5.62
N THR A 536 -14.98 -15.10 -6.22
CA THR A 536 -14.23 -14.58 -7.36
C THR A 536 -14.04 -15.66 -8.43
N ASN A 537 -13.60 -15.27 -9.62
CA ASN A 537 -13.12 -16.17 -10.68
C ASN A 537 -11.65 -16.58 -10.50
N ARG A 538 -10.96 -16.06 -9.48
CA ARG A 538 -9.53 -16.26 -9.26
C ARG A 538 -9.23 -17.60 -8.59
N GLN A 539 -7.99 -18.01 -8.74
CA GLN A 539 -7.42 -19.19 -8.11
C GLN A 539 -6.20 -18.81 -7.26
N ALA A 540 -5.96 -19.60 -6.23
CA ALA A 540 -4.80 -19.48 -5.36
C ALA A 540 -3.94 -20.73 -5.44
N VAL A 541 -2.70 -20.59 -5.02
CA VAL A 541 -1.70 -21.64 -4.92
C VAL A 541 -1.20 -21.68 -3.49
N ARG A 542 -1.04 -22.90 -2.98
CA ARG A 542 -0.40 -23.14 -1.69
C ARG A 542 1.08 -23.40 -1.93
N LEU A 543 1.93 -22.67 -1.21
CA LEU A 543 3.38 -22.87 -1.13
C LEU A 543 3.74 -23.22 0.32
N GLY A 544 3.86 -24.51 0.64
CA GLY A 544 4.07 -24.94 2.02
C GLY A 544 2.89 -24.54 2.92
N THR A 545 3.15 -23.72 3.95
CA THR A 545 2.10 -23.20 4.84
C THR A 545 1.37 -21.98 4.28
N TRP A 546 1.89 -21.38 3.22
CA TRP A 546 1.38 -20.12 2.66
C TRP A 546 0.35 -20.38 1.57
N VAL A 547 -0.64 -19.51 1.45
CA VAL A 547 -1.60 -19.52 0.35
C VAL A 547 -1.56 -18.15 -0.33
N ARG A 548 -1.48 -18.13 -1.66
CA ARG A 548 -1.26 -16.92 -2.47
C ARG A 548 -2.13 -16.96 -3.72
N SER A 549 -2.79 -15.88 -4.11
CA SER A 549 -3.41 -15.74 -5.44
C SER A 549 -2.73 -14.63 -6.23
N TRP A 550 -2.99 -14.60 -7.52
CA TRP A 550 -2.59 -13.55 -8.43
C TRP A 550 -3.87 -12.89 -8.99
N ASP A 551 -3.85 -11.58 -9.23
CA ASP A 551 -5.00 -10.85 -9.80
C ASP A 551 -4.68 -10.13 -11.11
N GLY A 552 -3.57 -10.49 -11.76
CA GLY A 552 -3.06 -9.84 -12.98
C GLY A 552 -2.13 -8.66 -12.70
N GLU A 553 -2.13 -8.14 -11.46
CA GLU A 553 -1.29 -7.00 -11.07
C GLU A 553 -0.49 -7.26 -9.80
N ARG A 554 -1.05 -8.03 -8.86
CA ARG A 554 -0.54 -8.18 -7.50
C ARG A 554 -0.69 -9.59 -6.98
N VAL A 555 0.25 -9.96 -6.12
CA VAL A 555 0.13 -11.18 -5.30
C VAL A 555 -0.73 -10.86 -4.08
N ILE A 556 -1.74 -11.70 -3.86
CA ILE A 556 -2.65 -11.61 -2.71
C ILE A 556 -2.34 -12.75 -1.76
N ARG A 557 -2.10 -12.44 -0.50
CA ARG A 557 -1.69 -13.42 0.51
C ARG A 557 -2.87 -13.85 1.37
N TYR A 558 -2.98 -15.13 1.70
CA TYR A 558 -3.98 -15.70 2.61
C TYR A 558 -3.30 -16.50 3.72
N ARG A 559 -3.82 -16.37 4.94
CA ARG A 559 -3.30 -17.00 6.16
C ARG A 559 -3.61 -18.49 6.20
N ASP A 560 -4.80 -18.86 5.74
CA ASP A 560 -5.27 -20.24 5.66
C ASP A 560 -6.28 -20.37 4.50
N ALA A 561 -6.13 -21.42 3.69
CA ALA A 561 -7.10 -21.76 2.65
C ALA A 561 -8.49 -22.16 3.19
N ARG A 562 -8.62 -22.44 4.49
CA ARG A 562 -9.93 -22.73 5.10
C ARG A 562 -10.75 -21.48 5.34
N THR A 563 -10.10 -20.41 5.79
CA THR A 563 -10.78 -19.17 6.15
C THR A 563 -10.73 -18.15 5.02
N TRP A 564 -9.78 -18.29 4.08
CA TRP A 564 -9.44 -17.26 3.08
C TRP A 564 -9.22 -15.89 3.72
N ALA A 565 -8.86 -15.89 5.00
CA ALA A 565 -8.49 -14.68 5.71
C ALA A 565 -7.19 -14.20 5.08
N LEU A 566 -7.20 -12.97 4.57
CA LEU A 566 -6.02 -12.38 3.96
C LEU A 566 -4.91 -12.28 5.00
N GLU A 567 -3.70 -12.68 4.60
CA GLU A 567 -2.51 -12.60 5.42
C GLU A 567 -1.88 -11.23 5.23
N SER A 568 -1.83 -10.45 6.30
CA SER A 568 -0.98 -9.29 6.33
C SER A 568 0.47 -9.73 6.40
N ASP A 569 1.25 -9.47 5.35
CA ASP A 569 2.66 -9.18 5.56
C ASP A 569 2.75 -7.67 5.84
N PRO A 570 3.34 -7.22 6.95
CA PRO A 570 3.52 -5.81 7.25
C PRO A 570 4.29 -5.08 6.14
N PHE A 571 5.00 -5.80 5.27
CA PHE A 571 5.68 -5.23 4.11
C PHE A 571 4.80 -5.08 2.86
N ASP A 572 3.72 -5.87 2.68
CA ASP A 572 2.89 -5.82 1.47
C ASP A 572 1.82 -4.72 1.49
N PHE A 573 1.28 -4.42 2.67
CA PHE A 573 0.28 -3.34 2.85
C PHE A 573 0.94 -1.97 3.06
N ALA A 574 2.27 -1.97 3.18
CA ALA A 574 3.12 -0.79 3.24
C ALA A 574 3.40 -0.21 1.85
N GLU A 575 2.88 -0.77 0.77
CA GLU A 575 3.10 -0.16 -0.52
C GLU A 575 1.75 0.38 -0.95
N CYS A 576 1.68 1.68 -1.23
CA CYS A 576 0.75 2.11 -2.25
C CYS A 576 1.32 1.53 -3.53
N PRO A 577 0.82 0.36 -3.95
CA PRO A 577 1.59 -0.44 -4.90
C PRO A 577 1.51 0.33 -6.20
N LEU A 578 2.65 0.48 -6.87
CA LEU A 578 2.71 1.06 -8.21
C LEU A 578 1.61 0.44 -9.07
N ARG A 579 0.51 1.18 -9.31
CA ARG A 579 -0.60 0.77 -10.17
C ARG A 579 -0.22 1.17 -11.59
N TRP A 580 -0.04 0.19 -12.45
CA TRP A 580 0.38 0.41 -13.84
C TRP A 580 -0.80 0.58 -14.80
N ARG A 581 -2.01 0.16 -14.41
CA ARG A 581 -3.21 0.23 -15.24
C ARG A 581 -4.15 1.35 -14.84
#